data_AF-A0A4R4X0Y6-F1
#
_entry.id   AF-A0A4R4X0Y6-F1
#
_cell.length_a   1.000
_cell.length_b   1.000
_cell.length_c   1.000
_cell.angle_alpha   90.00
_cell.angle_beta   90.00
_cell.angle_gamma   90.00
#
_symmetry.space_group_name_H-M   'P 1'
#
loop_
_entity.id
_entity.type
_entity.pdbx_description
1 polymer ?
#
loop_
_entity_poly.entity_id
_entity_poly.type
_entity_poly.pdbx_seq_one_letter_code
_entity_poly.pdbx_strand_id
1 'polypeptide(L)'
;MRRAVALRFHAALAALATAAAVGVALPITQASAAAGTATGYATGNGGTTGGAGGQTVRATTGTAIHAALCGRASSSTPITIEVEGTINHGNTSKVSGDSCNTADSVIELKQISNVTIIGVGNGAVFDQLGIHIREARNIIIRNVTVRNVKKSGSPTSNGGDAIGMESNVRNVWVDHVTLEASGGESEGFDGLFDMKNDTQYVTLSYSILRNSGRGGLIGSSESDRSNGYVTFHHNRYENIDSRTPLLRGGIAHIYNNHYVDLHESGINSRAGGRAKVDNNYFEDSKDVLGTFYTDEAGYWQVGGNIFDNVTWSSPGDENNPAGPDPQSNTSVSIPYSYALDGASCVPDIVRQTAGANKGLLESSGNCSAPQEPTTPPTTPTDPPTTPPSGTNLSIGAGSDGSSKAGGTSYGNVRDGNMSTYWSPTGSTGDISVKWSSPTTVSRVVIREASGSAGAIGSWQLVNHGTGAVLKSGSGAGTITFTPTSLSKITFRITGATSTPRVAEFETYAG
;
A
#
# COMPACT_ATOMS: atom_id res chain seq x y z
N MET A 1 -3.19 -61.87 -83.72
CA MET A 1 -3.47 -62.90 -82.70
C MET A 1 -3.37 -62.28 -81.31
N ARG A 2 -4.40 -62.49 -80.48
CA ARG A 2 -4.43 -62.40 -78.99
C ARG A 2 -4.28 -61.03 -78.29
N ARG A 3 -4.93 -60.96 -77.12
CA ARG A 3 -5.45 -59.82 -76.34
C ARG A 3 -4.49 -59.35 -75.22
N ALA A 4 -4.61 -58.05 -74.89
CA ALA A 4 -4.76 -57.35 -73.59
C ALA A 4 -3.78 -57.54 -72.40
N VAL A 5 -3.90 -56.55 -71.48
CA VAL A 5 -3.40 -56.36 -70.09
C VAL A 5 -2.20 -55.37 -70.04
N ALA A 6 -2.16 -54.19 -69.41
CA ALA A 6 -2.86 -53.42 -68.37
C ALA A 6 -1.92 -53.04 -67.20
N LEU A 7 -1.93 -51.74 -66.86
CA LEU A 7 -1.83 -51.13 -65.52
C LEU A 7 -0.49 -51.10 -64.73
N ARG A 8 0.09 -49.90 -64.53
CA ARG A 8 0.02 -49.06 -63.28
C ARG A 8 1.23 -48.11 -63.14
N PHE A 9 0.96 -46.80 -63.24
CA PHE A 9 1.85 -45.75 -62.72
C PHE A 9 1.63 -45.62 -61.20
N HIS A 10 2.71 -45.67 -60.41
CA HIS A 10 2.69 -45.30 -59.00
C HIS A 10 3.16 -43.86 -58.86
N ALA A 11 2.27 -42.98 -58.41
CA ALA A 11 2.57 -41.62 -58.00
C ALA A 11 3.17 -41.64 -56.58
N ALA A 12 4.33 -41.02 -56.39
CA ALA A 12 4.90 -40.74 -55.08
C ALA A 12 4.31 -39.44 -54.54
N LEU A 13 3.51 -39.52 -53.47
CA LEU A 13 3.07 -38.37 -52.68
C LEU A 13 4.20 -37.95 -51.71
N ALA A 14 4.61 -36.69 -51.79
CA ALA A 14 5.38 -36.03 -50.74
C ALA A 14 4.41 -35.49 -49.68
N ALA A 15 4.52 -35.97 -48.44
CA ALA A 15 3.79 -35.41 -47.29
C ALA A 15 4.66 -34.35 -46.60
N LEU A 16 4.27 -33.07 -46.74
CA LEU A 16 4.74 -32.00 -45.87
C LEU A 16 4.02 -32.13 -44.51
N ALA A 17 4.76 -32.36 -43.43
CA ALA A 17 4.25 -32.25 -42.08
C ALA A 17 4.47 -30.81 -41.55
N THR A 18 3.42 -30.00 -41.53
CA THR A 18 3.39 -28.73 -40.81
C THR A 18 2.99 -28.99 -39.36
N ALA A 19 3.96 -28.92 -38.44
CA ALA A 19 3.68 -28.93 -37.01
C ALA A 19 3.22 -27.53 -36.59
N ALA A 20 1.90 -27.34 -36.47
CA ALA A 20 1.33 -26.16 -35.82
C ALA A 20 1.41 -26.34 -34.29
N ALA A 21 2.39 -25.68 -33.66
CA ALA A 21 2.43 -25.56 -32.22
C ALA A 21 1.34 -24.57 -31.78
N VAL A 22 0.19 -25.10 -31.34
CA VAL A 22 -0.82 -24.31 -30.64
C VAL A 22 -0.29 -24.04 -29.24
N GLY A 23 0.38 -22.91 -29.06
CA GLY A 23 0.71 -22.38 -27.74
C GLY A 23 -0.57 -21.99 -27.03
N VAL A 24 -0.98 -22.80 -26.05
CA VAL A 24 -2.04 -22.42 -25.10
C VAL A 24 -1.45 -21.31 -24.23
N ALA A 25 -1.71 -20.06 -24.59
CA ALA A 25 -1.48 -18.93 -23.70
C ALA A 25 -2.49 -19.03 -22.56
N LEU A 26 -2.06 -19.59 -21.43
CA LEU A 26 -2.80 -19.48 -20.18
C LEU A 26 -2.85 -18.00 -19.80
N PRO A 27 -4.03 -17.40 -19.54
CA PRO A 27 -4.10 -16.05 -19.01
C PRO A 27 -3.50 -16.10 -17.60
N ILE A 28 -2.25 -15.65 -17.47
CA ILE A 28 -1.67 -15.39 -16.17
C ILE A 28 -2.47 -14.21 -15.61
N THR A 29 -3.33 -14.48 -14.64
CA THR A 29 -3.92 -13.43 -13.82
C THR A 29 -2.78 -12.77 -13.06
N GLN A 30 -2.21 -11.71 -13.63
CA GLN A 30 -1.28 -10.86 -12.92
C GLN A 30 -2.05 -10.21 -11.77
N ALA A 31 -1.73 -10.63 -10.56
CA ALA A 31 -2.17 -9.92 -9.37
C ALA A 31 -1.63 -8.49 -9.47
N SER A 32 -2.53 -7.52 -9.62
CA SER A 32 -2.20 -6.11 -9.50
C SER A 32 -2.15 -5.77 -8.02
N ALA A 33 -1.06 -5.14 -7.58
CA ALA A 33 -0.93 -4.74 -6.19
C ALA A 33 -1.74 -3.45 -5.95
N ALA A 34 -2.74 -3.52 -5.07
CA ALA A 34 -3.48 -2.32 -4.67
C ALA A 34 -2.52 -1.35 -3.95
N ALA A 35 -2.63 -0.05 -4.28
CA ALA A 35 -1.76 0.98 -3.70
C ALA A 35 -1.91 1.14 -2.17
N GLY A 36 -2.93 0.56 -1.53
CA GLY A 36 -3.27 0.73 -0.11
C GLY A 36 -3.86 2.11 0.20
N THR A 37 -3.98 2.43 1.49
CA THR A 37 -4.45 3.75 1.96
C THR A 37 -3.43 4.39 2.87
N ALA A 38 -3.08 5.63 2.57
CA ALA A 38 -2.13 6.37 3.37
C ALA A 38 -2.65 6.58 4.80
N THR A 39 -1.73 6.61 5.74
CA THR A 39 -1.95 6.89 7.16
C THR A 39 -1.21 8.17 7.56
N GLY A 40 -1.31 8.55 8.83
CA GLY A 40 -0.51 9.63 9.39
C GLY A 40 -0.78 10.98 8.73
N TYR A 41 0.24 11.85 8.73
CA TYR A 41 0.14 13.18 8.14
C TYR A 41 -0.04 13.17 6.61
N ALA A 42 0.29 12.07 5.92
CA ALA A 42 0.02 11.94 4.49
C ALA A 42 -1.50 11.94 4.17
N THR A 43 -2.36 11.70 5.15
CA THR A 43 -3.84 11.84 5.04
C THR A 43 -4.32 13.29 5.08
N GLY A 44 -3.52 14.20 5.64
CA GLY A 44 -3.82 15.62 5.71
C GLY A 44 -3.73 16.32 4.35
N ASN A 45 -4.06 17.61 4.31
CA ASN A 45 -3.86 18.45 3.11
C ASN A 45 -4.49 17.90 1.80
N GLY A 46 -5.66 17.27 1.90
CA GLY A 46 -6.34 16.66 0.75
C GLY A 46 -5.99 15.18 0.50
N GLY A 47 -5.10 14.60 1.30
CA GLY A 47 -4.78 13.18 1.29
C GLY A 47 -3.72 12.75 0.27
N THR A 48 -3.37 11.47 0.31
CA THR A 48 -2.40 10.83 -0.60
C THR A 48 -3.02 9.57 -1.19
N THR A 49 -3.26 9.58 -2.50
CA THR A 49 -3.84 8.49 -3.29
C THR A 49 -2.92 7.99 -4.40
N GLY A 50 -1.79 8.66 -4.63
CA GLY A 50 -0.81 8.32 -5.65
C GLY A 50 -1.44 8.24 -7.04
N GLY A 51 -1.20 7.11 -7.71
CA GLY A 51 -1.69 6.78 -9.04
C GLY A 51 -3.13 6.29 -9.13
N ALA A 52 -3.89 6.26 -8.02
CA ALA A 52 -5.23 5.70 -8.00
C ALA A 52 -6.16 6.35 -9.06
N GLY A 53 -6.96 5.53 -9.73
CA GLY A 53 -7.82 5.96 -10.85
C GLY A 53 -7.10 6.17 -12.18
N GLY A 54 -5.77 6.01 -12.20
CA GLY A 54 -4.92 6.10 -13.38
C GLY A 54 -4.66 4.79 -14.09
N GLN A 55 -3.78 4.85 -15.09
CA GLN A 55 -3.26 3.63 -15.73
C GLN A 55 -2.34 2.87 -14.79
N THR A 56 -2.36 1.54 -14.89
CA THR A 56 -1.37 0.68 -14.25
C THR A 56 -0.47 0.10 -15.33
N VAL A 57 0.84 0.23 -15.16
CA VAL A 57 1.85 -0.25 -16.11
C VAL A 57 2.94 -1.02 -15.37
N ARG A 58 3.63 -1.90 -16.08
CA ARG A 58 4.78 -2.65 -15.55
C ARG A 58 6.10 -2.07 -16.03
N ALA A 59 7.10 -2.05 -15.16
CA ALA A 59 8.46 -1.62 -15.47
C ALA A 59 9.49 -2.58 -14.87
N THR A 60 10.48 -2.97 -15.67
CA THR A 60 11.61 -3.81 -15.23
C THR A 60 12.97 -3.12 -15.36
N THR A 61 12.97 -1.85 -15.76
CA THR A 61 14.17 -1.00 -15.92
C THR A 61 13.83 0.43 -15.52
N GLY A 62 14.82 1.23 -15.15
CA GLY A 62 14.60 2.64 -14.81
C GLY A 62 14.16 3.44 -16.03
N THR A 63 14.65 3.10 -17.23
CA THR A 63 14.17 3.68 -18.49
C THR A 63 12.69 3.39 -18.72
N ALA A 64 12.19 2.21 -18.34
CA ALA A 64 10.77 1.89 -18.44
C ALA A 64 9.92 2.68 -17.42
N ILE A 65 10.45 2.93 -16.21
CA ILE A 65 9.82 3.85 -15.24
C ILE A 65 9.74 5.26 -15.85
N HIS A 66 10.83 5.78 -16.41
CA HIS A 66 10.81 7.08 -17.07
C HIS A 66 9.84 7.13 -18.25
N ALA A 67 9.81 6.10 -19.09
CA ALA A 67 8.86 6.01 -20.20
C ALA A 67 7.40 6.02 -19.71
N ALA A 68 7.09 5.32 -18.62
CA ALA A 68 5.77 5.35 -18.00
C ALA A 68 5.41 6.77 -17.50
N LEU A 69 6.33 7.48 -16.85
CA LEU A 69 6.09 8.84 -16.37
C LEU A 69 5.87 9.83 -17.53
N CYS A 70 6.66 9.73 -18.59
CA CYS A 70 6.63 10.61 -19.76
C CYS A 70 5.52 10.26 -20.77
N GLY A 71 4.97 9.06 -20.72
CA GLY A 71 3.91 8.59 -21.61
C GLY A 71 2.50 9.07 -21.23
N ARG A 72 2.38 9.82 -20.13
CA ARG A 72 1.09 10.30 -19.61
C ARG A 72 0.62 11.55 -20.34
N ALA A 73 -0.70 11.76 -20.35
CA ALA A 73 -1.32 12.93 -20.99
C ALA A 73 -0.88 14.27 -20.38
N SER A 74 -0.56 14.29 -19.08
CA SER A 74 -0.01 15.45 -18.38
C SER A 74 0.81 15.01 -17.16
N SER A 75 1.61 15.91 -16.60
CA SER A 75 2.40 15.63 -15.38
C SER A 75 1.54 15.32 -14.15
N SER A 76 0.23 15.63 -14.20
CA SER A 76 -0.76 15.35 -13.16
C SER A 76 -1.69 14.17 -13.48
N THR A 77 -1.54 13.51 -14.64
CA THR A 77 -2.35 12.33 -14.94
C THR A 77 -1.95 11.18 -14.01
N PRO A 78 -2.88 10.55 -13.26
CA PRO A 78 -2.52 9.49 -12.32
C PRO A 78 -1.90 8.27 -12.99
N ILE A 79 -0.89 7.66 -12.36
CA ILE A 79 -0.27 6.41 -12.82
C ILE A 79 0.21 5.53 -11.66
N THR A 80 -0.03 4.23 -11.78
CA THR A 80 0.60 3.20 -10.95
C THR A 80 1.65 2.46 -11.79
N ILE A 81 2.87 2.43 -11.30
CA ILE A 81 4.01 1.75 -11.92
C ILE A 81 4.37 0.55 -11.04
N GLU A 82 3.99 -0.63 -11.51
CA GLU A 82 4.35 -1.91 -10.92
C GLU A 82 5.78 -2.27 -11.35
N VAL A 83 6.71 -2.25 -10.41
CA VAL A 83 8.13 -2.50 -10.66
C VAL A 83 8.48 -3.94 -10.29
N GLU A 84 9.21 -4.62 -11.17
CA GLU A 84 9.70 -5.98 -10.95
C GLU A 84 11.16 -6.11 -11.37
N GLY A 85 11.98 -6.75 -10.54
CA GLY A 85 13.39 -6.97 -10.79
C GLY A 85 14.28 -5.82 -10.31
N THR A 86 15.48 -5.73 -10.88
CA THR A 86 16.53 -4.80 -10.42
C THR A 86 16.64 -3.58 -11.33
N ILE A 87 16.48 -2.40 -10.72
CA ILE A 87 16.69 -1.09 -11.31
C ILE A 87 18.06 -0.59 -10.87
N ASN A 88 18.89 -0.13 -11.81
CA ASN A 88 20.24 0.36 -11.52
C ASN A 88 20.66 1.40 -12.57
N HIS A 89 21.83 2.00 -12.41
CA HIS A 89 22.35 3.01 -13.33
C HIS A 89 22.43 2.54 -14.78
N GLY A 90 22.84 1.30 -15.01
CA GLY A 90 23.02 0.73 -16.36
C GLY A 90 21.72 0.52 -17.14
N ASN A 91 20.58 0.48 -16.46
CA ASN A 91 19.26 0.35 -17.09
C ASN A 91 18.34 1.57 -16.86
N THR A 92 18.92 2.72 -16.50
CA THR A 92 18.20 3.96 -16.22
C THR A 92 18.71 5.09 -17.10
N SER A 93 18.04 5.31 -18.23
CA SER A 93 18.31 6.40 -19.16
C SER A 93 17.21 7.45 -19.09
N LYS A 94 17.57 8.69 -19.40
CA LYS A 94 16.63 9.80 -19.52
C LYS A 94 15.57 9.52 -20.59
N VAL A 95 14.32 9.83 -20.28
CA VAL A 95 13.24 9.94 -21.26
C VAL A 95 12.66 11.35 -21.20
N SER A 96 12.37 11.93 -22.36
CA SER A 96 11.80 13.28 -22.46
C SER A 96 10.35 13.21 -22.90
N GLY A 97 9.51 14.07 -22.33
CA GLY A 97 8.11 14.25 -22.70
C GLY A 97 7.47 15.37 -21.88
N ASP A 98 6.32 15.87 -22.32
CA ASP A 98 5.67 17.03 -21.69
C ASP A 98 5.12 16.75 -20.27
N SER A 99 5.04 15.48 -19.89
CA SER A 99 4.48 15.02 -18.61
C SER A 99 5.53 14.57 -17.58
N CYS A 100 6.82 14.80 -17.84
CA CYS A 100 7.91 14.34 -16.96
C CYS A 100 9.14 15.27 -16.99
N ASN A 101 9.93 15.21 -15.92
CA ASN A 101 11.27 15.78 -15.86
C ASN A 101 12.20 14.71 -15.29
N THR A 102 12.91 14.00 -16.17
CA THR A 102 13.79 12.87 -15.80
C THR A 102 15.24 13.14 -16.17
N ALA A 103 16.15 12.37 -15.58
CA ALA A 103 17.58 12.43 -15.84
C ALA A 103 18.18 11.01 -15.95
N ASP A 104 19.36 10.91 -16.57
CA ASP A 104 20.08 9.64 -16.65
C ASP A 104 20.54 9.19 -15.26
N SER A 105 20.60 7.87 -15.05
CA SER A 105 21.22 7.29 -13.86
C SER A 105 20.61 7.72 -12.52
N VAL A 106 19.35 8.13 -12.50
CA VAL A 106 18.56 8.47 -11.29
C VAL A 106 17.08 8.21 -11.54
N ILE A 107 16.31 7.83 -10.52
CA ILE A 107 14.85 7.86 -10.57
C ILE A 107 14.38 9.18 -9.97
N GLU A 108 13.89 10.08 -10.81
CA GLU A 108 13.48 11.41 -10.40
C GLU A 108 11.98 11.62 -10.61
N LEU A 109 11.27 11.88 -9.51
CA LEU A 109 9.88 12.32 -9.48
C LEU A 109 9.87 13.83 -9.30
N LYS A 110 10.10 14.54 -10.41
CA LYS A 110 10.21 16.01 -10.43
C LYS A 110 9.10 16.70 -11.18
N GLN A 111 8.55 17.77 -10.59
CA GLN A 111 7.50 18.60 -11.20
C GLN A 111 6.27 17.79 -11.62
N ILE A 112 5.88 16.87 -10.75
CA ILE A 112 4.99 15.77 -11.07
C ILE A 112 3.98 15.52 -9.95
N SER A 113 2.83 14.94 -10.28
CA SER A 113 1.89 14.48 -9.28
C SER A 113 1.18 13.19 -9.66
N ASN A 114 0.55 12.58 -8.65
CA ASN A 114 -0.34 11.42 -8.77
C ASN A 114 0.39 10.19 -9.28
N VAL A 115 1.44 9.78 -8.57
CA VAL A 115 2.30 8.64 -8.96
C VAL A 115 2.34 7.62 -7.83
N THR A 116 2.13 6.36 -8.17
CA THR A 116 2.47 5.21 -7.31
C THR A 116 3.60 4.43 -7.96
N ILE A 117 4.69 4.19 -7.22
CA ILE A 117 5.69 3.17 -7.54
C ILE A 117 5.49 2.02 -6.55
N ILE A 118 5.24 0.82 -7.04
CA ILE A 118 5.01 -0.35 -6.19
C ILE A 118 5.77 -1.58 -6.67
N GLY A 119 6.53 -2.22 -5.80
CA GLY A 119 7.19 -3.49 -6.12
C GLY A 119 6.19 -4.65 -6.21
N VAL A 120 6.35 -5.52 -7.21
CA VAL A 120 5.50 -6.70 -7.44
C VAL A 120 6.32 -7.94 -7.79
N GLY A 121 5.67 -9.10 -7.87
CA GLY A 121 6.31 -10.34 -8.30
C GLY A 121 7.43 -10.78 -7.35
N ASN A 122 8.62 -11.01 -7.91
CA ASN A 122 9.82 -11.37 -7.13
C ASN A 122 10.46 -10.17 -6.38
N GLY A 123 9.79 -9.02 -6.37
CA GLY A 123 10.23 -7.80 -5.70
C GLY A 123 10.89 -6.79 -6.64
N ALA A 124 10.94 -5.53 -6.20
CA ALA A 124 11.64 -4.44 -6.87
C ALA A 124 12.86 -4.02 -6.05
N VAL A 125 14.04 -4.03 -6.66
CA VAL A 125 15.29 -3.61 -6.03
C VAL A 125 15.88 -2.46 -6.83
N PHE A 126 16.05 -1.30 -6.20
CA PHE A 126 16.82 -0.19 -6.71
C PHE A 126 18.23 -0.30 -6.13
N ASP A 127 19.16 -0.80 -6.96
CA ASP A 127 20.52 -1.14 -6.54
C ASP A 127 21.47 0.00 -6.90
N GLN A 128 22.05 0.59 -5.86
CA GLN A 128 22.91 1.79 -5.89
C GLN A 128 22.22 3.04 -6.43
N LEU A 129 20.90 3.00 -6.63
CA LEU A 129 20.10 4.02 -7.30
C LEU A 129 19.01 4.56 -6.37
N GLY A 130 19.20 5.74 -5.80
CA GLY A 130 18.18 6.45 -5.02
C GLY A 130 16.98 6.97 -5.82
N ILE A 131 15.88 7.27 -5.11
CA ILE A 131 14.67 7.89 -5.64
C ILE A 131 14.57 9.33 -5.11
N HIS A 132 14.53 10.31 -6.02
CA HIS A 132 14.48 11.73 -5.67
C HIS A 132 13.11 12.32 -5.97
N ILE A 133 12.55 13.06 -5.02
CA ILE A 133 11.24 13.71 -5.11
C ILE A 133 11.44 15.23 -5.01
N ARG A 134 11.00 15.97 -6.02
CA ARG A 134 11.21 17.43 -6.12
C ARG A 134 10.01 18.12 -6.75
N GLU A 135 9.52 19.19 -6.14
CA GLU A 135 8.37 19.97 -6.66
C GLU A 135 7.19 19.06 -7.02
N ALA A 136 6.94 18.05 -6.16
CA ALA A 136 6.04 16.96 -6.47
C ALA A 136 5.00 16.78 -5.36
N ARG A 137 3.85 16.19 -5.73
CA ARG A 137 2.80 15.90 -4.76
C ARG A 137 2.00 14.65 -5.05
N ASN A 138 1.37 14.12 -4.00
CA ASN A 138 0.53 12.93 -4.09
C ASN A 138 1.32 11.74 -4.67
N ILE A 139 2.34 11.33 -3.93
CA ILE A 139 3.29 10.28 -4.32
C ILE A 139 3.19 9.10 -3.34
N ILE A 140 3.11 7.89 -3.87
CA ILE A 140 3.18 6.65 -3.11
C ILE A 140 4.39 5.84 -3.57
N ILE A 141 5.21 5.37 -2.63
CA ILE A 141 6.31 4.42 -2.89
C ILE A 141 6.13 3.24 -1.95
N ARG A 142 5.88 2.04 -2.50
CA ARG A 142 5.57 0.85 -1.70
C ARG A 142 6.27 -0.42 -2.13
N ASN A 143 6.56 -1.30 -1.17
CA ASN A 143 7.08 -2.65 -1.44
C ASN A 143 8.39 -2.68 -2.27
N VAL A 144 9.26 -1.67 -2.13
CA VAL A 144 10.53 -1.59 -2.85
C VAL A 144 11.72 -1.70 -1.89
N THR A 145 12.80 -2.31 -2.36
CA THR A 145 14.11 -2.22 -1.68
C THR A 145 14.95 -1.17 -2.39
N VAL A 146 15.51 -0.20 -1.67
CA VAL A 146 16.51 0.73 -2.19
C VAL A 146 17.78 0.53 -1.38
N ARG A 147 18.91 0.23 -2.04
CA ARG A 147 20.14 -0.11 -1.32
C ARG A 147 21.39 0.52 -1.90
N ASN A 148 22.34 0.79 -1.00
CA ASN A 148 23.72 1.13 -1.32
C ASN A 148 23.87 2.35 -2.24
N VAL A 149 23.01 3.35 -2.06
CA VAL A 149 23.05 4.58 -2.85
C VAL A 149 24.28 5.40 -2.49
N LYS A 150 25.13 5.63 -3.48
CA LYS A 150 26.40 6.32 -3.27
C LYS A 150 26.23 7.83 -3.35
N LYS A 151 26.90 8.52 -2.42
CA LYS A 151 26.95 9.99 -2.39
C LYS A 151 27.87 10.54 -3.47
N SER A 152 27.68 11.82 -3.77
CA SER A 152 28.51 12.57 -4.71
C SER A 152 30.00 12.41 -4.40
N GLY A 153 30.81 12.26 -5.45
CA GLY A 153 32.25 11.95 -5.33
C GLY A 153 32.59 10.47 -5.49
N SER A 154 31.60 9.58 -5.56
CA SER A 154 31.78 8.18 -5.97
C SER A 154 31.76 8.03 -7.51
N PRO A 155 32.40 6.99 -8.09
CA PRO A 155 32.37 6.75 -9.55
C PRO A 155 30.97 6.58 -10.12
N THR A 156 30.04 6.08 -9.29
CA THR A 156 28.63 5.98 -9.56
C THR A 156 27.90 6.57 -8.37
N SER A 157 27.07 7.59 -8.60
CA SER A 157 26.36 8.33 -7.55
C SER A 157 25.15 9.02 -8.16
N ASN A 158 24.06 9.08 -7.40
CA ASN A 158 22.93 9.94 -7.70
C ASN A 158 22.51 10.83 -6.52
N GLY A 159 23.38 11.02 -5.53
CA GLY A 159 23.17 12.00 -4.46
C GLY A 159 23.29 11.41 -3.05
N GLY A 160 23.28 10.08 -2.93
CA GLY A 160 23.55 9.37 -1.67
C GLY A 160 22.31 9.01 -0.87
N ASP A 161 21.20 9.70 -1.08
CA ASP A 161 19.94 9.45 -0.38
C ASP A 161 19.22 8.23 -0.98
N ALA A 162 18.79 7.27 -0.16
CA ALA A 162 17.97 6.16 -0.66
C ALA A 162 16.61 6.66 -1.17
N ILE A 163 15.91 7.46 -0.36
CA ILE A 163 14.78 8.28 -0.80
C ILE A 163 15.00 9.70 -0.29
N GLY A 164 15.22 10.64 -1.21
CA GLY A 164 15.44 12.06 -0.90
C GLY A 164 14.28 12.93 -1.38
N MET A 165 13.76 13.78 -0.50
CA MET A 165 12.74 14.79 -0.79
C MET A 165 13.35 16.16 -0.59
N GLU A 166 13.49 16.95 -1.65
CA GLU A 166 14.44 18.07 -1.59
C GLU A 166 13.84 19.46 -1.66
N SER A 167 12.73 19.67 -2.37
CA SER A 167 12.14 21.00 -2.55
C SER A 167 10.64 20.93 -2.80
N ASN A 168 9.84 21.69 -2.04
CA ASN A 168 8.40 21.88 -2.30
C ASN A 168 7.61 20.58 -2.49
N VAL A 169 7.89 19.58 -1.66
CA VAL A 169 7.23 18.26 -1.73
C VAL A 169 6.02 18.23 -0.79
N ARG A 170 4.89 17.66 -1.24
CA ARG A 170 3.65 17.56 -0.44
C ARG A 170 3.01 16.19 -0.57
N ASN A 171 2.42 15.66 0.50
CA ASN A 171 1.57 14.47 0.44
C ASN A 171 2.29 13.26 -0.16
N VAL A 172 3.20 12.69 0.63
CA VAL A 172 3.99 11.52 0.25
C VAL A 172 3.79 10.40 1.26
N TRP A 173 3.48 9.21 0.77
CA TRP A 173 3.38 8.01 1.58
C TRP A 173 4.40 6.98 1.10
N VAL A 174 5.38 6.71 1.95
CA VAL A 174 6.39 5.68 1.73
C VAL A 174 6.12 4.56 2.71
N ASP A 175 5.91 3.34 2.20
CA ASP A 175 5.38 2.27 3.03
C ASP A 175 5.88 0.90 2.62
N HIS A 176 6.19 0.04 3.59
CA HIS A 176 6.75 -1.29 3.30
C HIS A 176 7.98 -1.26 2.40
N VAL A 177 8.88 -0.30 2.64
CA VAL A 177 10.15 -0.24 1.92
C VAL A 177 11.28 -0.80 2.76
N THR A 178 12.33 -1.29 2.11
CA THR A 178 13.59 -1.63 2.76
C THR A 178 14.66 -0.67 2.25
N LEU A 179 15.18 0.20 3.11
CA LEU A 179 16.24 1.15 2.82
C LEU A 179 17.51 0.70 3.51
N GLU A 180 18.58 0.48 2.74
CA GLU A 180 19.80 -0.11 3.25
C GLU A 180 21.04 0.58 2.72
N ALA A 181 22.04 0.78 3.57
CA ALA A 181 23.39 1.14 3.15
C ALA A 181 24.37 0.03 3.57
N SER A 182 25.65 0.25 3.33
CA SER A 182 26.73 -0.64 3.79
C SER A 182 27.81 0.17 4.49
N GLY A 183 27.41 1.05 5.42
CA GLY A 183 28.31 1.97 6.13
C GLY A 183 27.78 3.40 6.19
N GLY A 184 28.64 4.33 6.59
CA GLY A 184 28.33 5.74 6.79
C GLY A 184 29.03 6.68 5.80
N GLU A 185 29.27 7.90 6.28
CA GLU A 185 29.90 8.99 5.52
C GLU A 185 31.25 8.58 4.94
N SER A 186 32.08 7.91 5.75
CA SER A 186 33.44 7.49 5.43
C SER A 186 33.48 6.43 4.32
N GLU A 187 32.44 5.61 4.22
CA GLU A 187 32.29 4.58 3.19
C GLU A 187 31.56 5.12 1.93
N GLY A 188 31.20 6.40 1.92
CA GLY A 188 30.61 7.08 0.77
C GLY A 188 29.09 6.99 0.67
N PHE A 189 28.39 6.82 1.81
CA PHE A 189 26.92 6.81 1.89
C PHE A 189 26.39 8.10 2.55
N ASP A 190 25.16 8.51 2.19
CA ASP A 190 24.47 9.67 2.78
C ASP A 190 23.31 9.24 3.70
N GLY A 191 22.11 9.81 3.57
CA GLY A 191 20.94 9.43 4.35
C GLY A 191 20.15 8.29 3.72
N LEU A 192 19.31 7.60 4.51
CA LEU A 192 18.32 6.69 3.93
C LEU A 192 17.03 7.44 3.56
N PHE A 193 16.54 8.33 4.42
CA PHE A 193 15.25 9.00 4.23
C PHE A 193 15.30 10.49 4.60
N ASP A 194 15.60 11.33 3.60
CA ASP A 194 15.89 12.76 3.80
C ASP A 194 14.76 13.68 3.30
N MET A 195 14.48 14.75 4.04
CA MET A 195 13.48 15.78 3.73
C MET A 195 14.05 17.18 3.92
N LYS A 196 13.98 18.00 2.87
CA LYS A 196 14.63 19.31 2.79
C LYS A 196 13.70 20.32 2.11
N ASN A 197 14.02 21.61 2.28
CA ASN A 197 13.42 22.78 1.66
C ASN A 197 11.89 22.71 1.48
N ASP A 198 11.18 22.89 2.59
CA ASP A 198 9.72 22.94 2.61
C ASP A 198 9.10 21.63 2.08
N THR A 199 9.44 20.50 2.69
CA THR A 199 8.78 19.20 2.48
C THR A 199 7.78 18.92 3.60
N GLN A 200 6.50 18.66 3.26
CA GLN A 200 5.41 18.56 4.25
C GLN A 200 4.42 17.42 3.94
N TYR A 201 3.71 16.96 4.97
CA TYR A 201 2.68 15.89 4.89
C TYR A 201 3.24 14.57 4.38
N VAL A 202 4.26 14.08 5.09
CA VAL A 202 4.95 12.83 4.76
C VAL A 202 4.62 11.75 5.78
N THR A 203 4.48 10.50 5.34
CA THR A 203 4.38 9.34 6.23
C THR A 203 5.31 8.23 5.74
N LEU A 204 6.15 7.75 6.65
CA LEU A 204 6.97 6.55 6.49
C LEU A 204 6.41 5.47 7.42
N SER A 205 5.92 4.38 6.84
CA SER A 205 5.29 3.30 7.61
C SER A 205 5.78 1.91 7.25
N TYR A 206 5.77 1.00 8.22
CA TYR A 206 6.05 -0.42 8.02
C TYR A 206 7.36 -0.67 7.24
N SER A 207 8.38 0.16 7.43
CA SER A 207 9.60 0.12 6.62
C SER A 207 10.81 -0.31 7.43
N ILE A 208 11.81 -0.89 6.77
CA ILE A 208 13.11 -1.21 7.37
C ILE A 208 14.13 -0.17 6.91
N LEU A 209 14.86 0.40 7.86
CA LEU A 209 16.02 1.27 7.64
C LEU A 209 17.19 0.62 8.37
N ARG A 210 18.29 0.33 7.66
CA ARG A 210 19.41 -0.39 8.28
C ARG A 210 20.79 -0.15 7.70
N ASN A 211 21.80 -0.52 8.49
CA ASN A 211 23.20 -0.62 8.09
C ASN A 211 23.77 0.71 7.54
N SER A 212 23.34 1.83 8.12
CA SER A 212 23.66 3.18 7.64
C SER A 212 24.20 4.05 8.75
N GLY A 213 25.18 4.89 8.48
CA GLY A 213 25.57 5.92 9.43
C GLY A 213 24.47 6.96 9.68
N ARG A 214 23.54 7.15 8.73
CA ARG A 214 22.48 8.16 8.84
C ARG A 214 21.13 7.61 8.40
N GLY A 215 20.18 7.55 9.33
CA GLY A 215 18.81 7.12 9.05
C GLY A 215 18.04 8.13 8.19
N GLY A 216 18.09 9.41 8.51
CA GLY A 216 17.41 10.44 7.74
C GLY A 216 17.24 11.76 8.49
N LEU A 217 17.20 12.86 7.74
CA LEU A 217 17.00 14.21 8.30
C LEU A 217 15.71 14.87 7.80
N ILE A 218 15.21 15.81 8.60
CA ILE A 218 14.12 16.73 8.30
C ILE A 218 14.66 18.13 8.54
N GLY A 219 14.92 18.86 7.46
CA GLY A 219 15.62 20.14 7.48
C GLY A 219 17.14 19.98 7.34
N SER A 220 17.68 20.46 6.22
CA SER A 220 19.09 20.36 5.85
C SER A 220 20.04 21.18 6.72
N SER A 221 19.55 22.26 7.34
CA SER A 221 20.31 23.18 8.19
C SER A 221 19.43 23.72 9.32
N GLU A 222 20.03 24.37 10.32
CA GLU A 222 19.27 25.03 11.40
C GLU A 222 18.40 26.19 10.88
N SER A 223 18.53 26.64 9.63
CA SER A 223 17.60 27.59 9.00
C SER A 223 16.46 26.94 8.20
N ASP A 224 16.57 25.65 7.87
CA ASP A 224 15.60 24.89 7.08
C ASP A 224 14.49 24.29 7.97
N ARG A 225 13.67 25.16 8.57
CA ARG A 225 12.67 24.82 9.61
C ARG A 225 11.24 24.63 9.09
N SER A 226 11.01 24.78 7.79
CA SER A 226 9.67 24.72 7.16
C SER A 226 9.21 23.30 6.81
N ASN A 227 10.01 22.29 7.12
CA ASN A 227 9.70 20.89 6.87
C ASN A 227 8.74 20.32 7.93
N GLY A 228 8.05 19.25 7.57
CA GLY A 228 6.97 18.64 8.35
C GLY A 228 5.60 19.16 7.94
N TYR A 229 4.49 18.56 8.31
CA TYR A 229 4.27 17.51 9.29
C TYR A 229 4.70 16.12 8.80
N VAL A 230 5.34 15.31 9.65
CA VAL A 230 5.86 13.98 9.29
C VAL A 230 5.37 12.91 10.26
N THR A 231 5.02 11.72 9.76
CA THR A 231 4.72 10.55 10.58
C THR A 231 5.71 9.43 10.32
N PHE A 232 6.19 8.79 11.38
CA PHE A 232 6.97 7.56 11.34
C PHE A 232 6.27 6.52 12.20
N HIS A 233 5.80 5.42 11.60
CA HIS A 233 5.23 4.35 12.42
C HIS A 233 5.51 2.94 11.94
N HIS A 234 5.60 2.01 12.88
CA HIS A 234 5.79 0.58 12.58
C HIS A 234 7.07 0.31 11.76
N ASN A 235 8.06 1.21 11.82
CA ASN A 235 9.33 1.02 11.14
C ASN A 235 10.32 0.25 12.03
N ARG A 236 11.23 -0.49 11.40
CA ARG A 236 12.43 -1.04 12.01
C ARG A 236 13.62 -0.16 11.67
N TYR A 237 14.31 0.34 12.69
CA TYR A 237 15.61 1.00 12.57
C TYR A 237 16.65 0.06 13.18
N GLU A 238 17.62 -0.39 12.40
CA GLU A 238 18.55 -1.45 12.81
C GLU A 238 19.99 -1.14 12.39
N ASN A 239 20.94 -1.17 13.33
CA ASN A 239 22.36 -0.95 13.05
C ASN A 239 22.56 0.40 12.32
N ILE A 240 22.24 1.49 13.04
CA ILE A 240 22.32 2.86 12.52
C ILE A 240 23.10 3.75 13.49
N ASP A 241 24.04 4.55 13.00
CA ASP A 241 24.79 5.45 13.90
C ASP A 241 23.88 6.54 14.45
N SER A 242 23.23 7.32 13.57
CA SER A 242 22.39 8.44 14.00
C SER A 242 21.25 8.85 13.07
N ARG A 243 20.51 9.88 13.49
CA ARG A 243 19.45 10.57 12.71
C ARG A 243 18.26 9.64 12.43
N THR A 244 17.51 9.27 13.46
CA THR A 244 16.33 8.39 13.31
C THR A 244 15.01 8.99 13.84
N PRO A 245 14.60 10.22 13.44
CA PRO A 245 15.25 11.14 12.51
C PRO A 245 16.04 12.26 13.22
N LEU A 246 16.84 13.01 12.46
CA LEU A 246 17.23 14.37 12.84
C LEU A 246 16.10 15.34 12.43
N LEU A 247 15.47 16.00 13.38
CA LEU A 247 14.32 16.88 13.18
C LEU A 247 14.68 18.34 13.48
N ARG A 248 14.68 19.21 12.47
CA ARG A 248 14.83 20.66 12.63
C ARG A 248 13.50 21.37 12.36
N GLY A 249 13.02 22.13 13.35
CA GLY A 249 11.69 22.73 13.26
C GLY A 249 10.59 21.67 13.05
N GLY A 250 9.51 22.02 12.39
CA GLY A 250 8.46 21.06 12.03
C GLY A 250 7.78 20.34 13.21
N ILE A 251 6.93 19.37 12.86
CA ILE A 251 6.31 18.44 13.79
C ILE A 251 6.46 17.03 13.24
N ALA A 252 6.91 16.10 14.09
CA ALA A 252 6.94 14.67 13.79
C ALA A 252 6.11 13.88 14.80
N HIS A 253 5.28 12.95 14.31
CA HIS A 253 4.65 11.92 15.14
C HIS A 253 5.35 10.59 14.89
N ILE A 254 5.94 10.04 15.93
CA ILE A 254 6.86 8.90 15.88
C ILE A 254 6.29 7.84 16.82
N TYR A 255 5.65 6.80 16.30
CA TYR A 255 4.98 5.82 17.14
C TYR A 255 5.10 4.37 16.68
N ASN A 256 5.09 3.44 17.63
CA ASN A 256 5.20 2.00 17.36
C ASN A 256 6.38 1.61 16.43
N ASN A 257 7.49 2.34 16.46
CA ASN A 257 8.72 1.94 15.77
C ASN A 257 9.57 1.06 16.70
N HIS A 258 10.32 0.13 16.10
CA HIS A 258 11.34 -0.67 16.77
C HIS A 258 12.72 -0.14 16.37
N TYR A 259 13.47 0.36 17.36
CA TYR A 259 14.85 0.79 17.21
C TYR A 259 15.74 -0.24 17.89
N VAL A 260 16.70 -0.79 17.15
CA VAL A 260 17.67 -1.76 17.66
C VAL A 260 19.06 -1.36 17.17
N ASP A 261 20.05 -1.36 18.07
CA ASP A 261 21.44 -1.08 17.72
C ASP A 261 21.65 0.33 17.12
N LEU A 262 21.23 1.37 17.86
CA LEU A 262 21.60 2.75 17.56
C LEU A 262 22.92 3.12 18.23
N HIS A 263 23.96 3.42 17.45
CA HIS A 263 25.32 3.53 17.99
C HIS A 263 25.64 4.89 18.63
N GLU A 264 25.09 5.99 18.09
CA GLU A 264 25.40 7.35 18.56
C GLU A 264 24.20 8.07 19.15
N SER A 265 23.11 8.23 18.38
CA SER A 265 21.92 8.97 18.84
C SER A 265 20.68 8.66 17.99
N GLY A 266 19.49 8.71 18.59
CA GLY A 266 18.23 8.41 17.89
C GLY A 266 17.50 9.63 17.35
N ILE A 267 16.30 9.86 17.91
CA ILE A 267 15.42 10.98 17.60
C ILE A 267 16.08 12.27 18.11
N ASN A 268 16.58 13.07 17.19
CA ASN A 268 17.33 14.29 17.50
C ASN A 268 16.50 15.51 17.15
N SER A 269 15.78 16.07 18.14
CA SER A 269 14.94 17.25 17.97
C SER A 269 15.75 18.52 18.19
N ARG A 270 15.72 19.44 17.21
CA ARG A 270 16.52 20.67 17.15
C ARG A 270 15.74 21.85 16.60
N ALA A 271 16.26 23.06 16.75
CA ALA A 271 15.76 24.29 16.12
C ALA A 271 14.24 24.49 16.26
N GLY A 272 13.72 24.21 17.47
CA GLY A 272 12.30 24.34 17.78
C GLY A 272 11.41 23.22 17.23
N GLY A 273 12.00 22.13 16.75
CA GLY A 273 11.23 20.97 16.31
C GLY A 273 10.46 20.30 17.43
N ARG A 274 9.37 19.62 17.07
CA ARG A 274 8.46 19.01 18.05
C ARG A 274 8.17 17.56 17.70
N ALA A 275 8.67 16.63 18.50
CA ALA A 275 8.46 15.20 18.33
C ALA A 275 7.40 14.69 19.31
N LYS A 276 6.32 14.08 18.82
CA LYS A 276 5.44 13.23 19.62
C LYS A 276 5.95 11.79 19.50
N VAL A 277 6.42 11.22 20.61
CA VAL A 277 7.13 9.93 20.64
C VAL A 277 6.32 8.94 21.48
N ASP A 278 5.51 8.11 20.84
CA ASP A 278 4.53 7.24 21.51
C ASP A 278 4.72 5.75 21.24
N ASN A 279 4.72 4.94 22.30
CA ASN A 279 4.72 3.49 22.22
C ASN A 279 5.78 2.87 21.28
N ASN A 280 6.97 3.47 21.20
CA ASN A 280 8.10 2.90 20.49
C ASN A 280 8.85 1.92 21.41
N TYR A 281 9.59 0.98 20.80
CA TYR A 281 10.49 0.08 21.51
C TYR A 281 11.93 0.40 21.10
N PHE A 282 12.75 0.79 22.07
CA PHE A 282 14.18 1.02 21.89
C PHE A 282 14.94 -0.11 22.57
N GLU A 283 15.83 -0.76 21.84
CA GLU A 283 16.59 -1.95 22.25
C GLU A 283 18.06 -1.73 21.94
N ASP A 284 18.95 -2.09 22.86
CA ASP A 284 20.41 -2.11 22.64
C ASP A 284 20.96 -0.82 21.98
N SER A 285 20.50 0.34 22.45
CA SER A 285 20.69 1.61 21.75
C SER A 285 21.27 2.70 22.65
N LYS A 286 21.85 3.74 22.04
CA LYS A 286 22.40 4.89 22.74
C LYS A 286 21.65 6.18 22.40
N ASP A 287 21.44 7.02 23.42
CA ASP A 287 20.97 8.41 23.29
C ASP A 287 19.76 8.55 22.34
N VAL A 288 18.73 7.72 22.59
CA VAL A 288 17.66 7.50 21.62
C VAL A 288 16.69 8.68 21.44
N LEU A 289 16.73 9.67 22.33
CA LEU A 289 15.94 10.88 22.27
C LEU A 289 16.68 12.06 22.90
N GLY A 290 16.71 13.21 22.24
CA GLY A 290 17.25 14.44 22.84
C GLY A 290 17.51 15.53 21.82
N THR A 291 18.36 16.48 22.20
CA THR A 291 18.99 17.45 21.31
C THR A 291 20.49 17.19 21.33
N PHE A 292 21.07 16.82 20.18
CA PHE A 292 22.49 16.49 20.09
C PHE A 292 23.16 17.31 18.98
N TYR A 293 24.45 17.62 19.13
CA TYR A 293 25.30 18.30 18.16
C TYR A 293 24.79 19.71 17.76
N THR A 294 24.14 20.41 18.69
CA THR A 294 23.69 21.81 18.54
C THR A 294 23.31 22.39 19.89
N ASP A 295 23.32 23.72 20.00
CA ASP A 295 22.73 24.50 21.09
C ASP A 295 21.26 24.89 20.82
N GLU A 296 20.80 24.78 19.56
CA GLU A 296 19.42 25.04 19.17
C GLU A 296 18.48 23.89 19.57
N ALA A 297 17.92 23.98 20.78
CA ALA A 297 17.02 22.98 21.34
C ALA A 297 15.76 22.71 20.49
N GLY A 298 15.37 21.44 20.48
CA GLY A 298 14.04 21.01 20.08
C GLY A 298 13.18 20.62 21.29
N TYR A 299 12.05 19.98 21.01
CA TYR A 299 11.05 19.62 21.99
C TYR A 299 10.46 18.24 21.71
N TRP A 300 10.01 17.57 22.76
CA TRP A 300 9.37 16.28 22.68
C TRP A 300 8.25 16.11 23.71
N GLN A 301 7.27 15.32 23.31
CA GLN A 301 6.25 14.77 24.19
C GLN A 301 6.34 13.25 24.08
N VAL A 302 6.55 12.58 25.21
CA VAL A 302 6.74 11.13 25.29
C VAL A 302 5.53 10.45 25.93
N GLY A 303 5.22 9.22 25.52
CA GLY A 303 4.20 8.38 26.13
C GLY A 303 4.40 6.90 25.81
N GLY A 304 4.33 6.02 26.82
CA GLY A 304 4.26 4.57 26.62
C GLY A 304 5.46 3.88 25.94
N ASN A 305 6.60 4.57 25.75
CA ASN A 305 7.80 3.96 25.15
C ASN A 305 8.47 2.95 26.10
N ILE A 306 9.14 1.94 25.53
CA ILE A 306 10.00 1.01 26.27
C ILE A 306 11.47 1.29 25.91
N PHE A 307 12.31 1.37 26.94
CA PHE A 307 13.75 1.53 26.82
C PHE A 307 14.43 0.28 27.40
N ASP A 308 14.77 -0.65 26.52
CA ASP A 308 15.43 -1.92 26.83
C ASP A 308 16.92 -1.82 26.50
N ASN A 309 17.78 -2.02 27.49
CA ASN A 309 19.23 -1.84 27.37
C ASN A 309 19.66 -0.53 26.68
N VAL A 310 19.01 0.59 27.00
CA VAL A 310 19.36 1.90 26.46
C VAL A 310 20.39 2.60 27.33
N THR A 311 21.46 3.09 26.71
CA THR A 311 22.50 3.90 27.38
C THR A 311 22.33 5.38 27.07
N TRP A 312 22.72 6.22 28.02
CA TRP A 312 22.56 7.67 27.94
C TRP A 312 23.87 8.36 28.31
N SER A 313 24.29 9.32 27.48
CA SER A 313 25.41 10.20 27.78
C SER A 313 25.04 11.18 28.91
N SER A 314 26.05 11.80 29.54
CA SER A 314 25.78 12.94 30.43
C SER A 314 25.50 14.20 29.60
N PRO A 315 24.65 15.13 30.09
CA PRO A 315 24.48 16.43 29.46
C PRO A 315 25.83 17.17 29.31
N GLY A 316 26.01 17.83 28.18
CA GLY A 316 27.14 18.69 27.85
C GLY A 316 26.70 19.85 26.97
N ASP A 317 27.64 20.66 26.49
CA ASP A 317 27.34 21.93 25.80
C ASP A 317 26.39 21.77 24.60
N GLU A 318 26.61 20.75 23.77
CA GLU A 318 25.79 20.46 22.58
C GLU A 318 25.10 19.09 22.63
N ASN A 319 25.19 18.37 23.74
CA ASN A 319 24.61 17.04 23.91
C ASN A 319 23.67 17.02 25.10
N ASN A 320 22.38 17.00 24.82
CA ASN A 320 21.30 17.09 25.79
C ASN A 320 20.36 15.87 25.64
N PRO A 321 20.77 14.68 26.12
CA PRO A 321 19.91 13.50 26.12
C PRO A 321 18.68 13.69 26.99
N ALA A 322 17.54 13.14 26.57
CA ALA A 322 16.30 13.19 27.32
C ALA A 322 16.27 12.20 28.49
N GLY A 323 16.99 11.08 28.39
CA GLY A 323 17.02 10.04 29.42
C GLY A 323 18.05 10.29 30.55
N PRO A 324 18.20 9.34 31.49
CA PRO A 324 17.61 7.99 31.48
C PRO A 324 16.11 7.93 31.80
N ASP A 325 15.51 9.04 32.24
CA ASP A 325 14.06 9.16 32.49
C ASP A 325 13.45 10.28 31.62
N PRO A 326 13.12 10.00 30.34
CA PRO A 326 12.59 11.02 29.44
C PRO A 326 11.30 11.66 29.95
N GLN A 327 11.37 12.97 30.19
CA GLN A 327 10.21 13.80 30.54
C GLN A 327 9.75 14.63 29.35
N SER A 328 8.43 14.80 29.22
CA SER A 328 7.86 15.70 28.20
C SER A 328 8.18 17.15 28.53
N ASN A 329 8.66 17.91 27.55
CA ASN A 329 8.95 19.35 27.68
C ASN A 329 8.04 20.22 26.80
N THR A 330 7.10 19.60 26.10
CA THR A 330 6.08 20.27 25.29
C THR A 330 4.80 19.42 25.21
N SER A 331 3.79 19.97 24.54
CA SER A 331 2.58 19.27 24.11
C SER A 331 2.42 19.39 22.60
N VAL A 332 2.16 18.27 21.94
CA VAL A 332 2.02 18.15 20.48
C VAL A 332 0.63 17.63 20.14
N SER A 333 -0.09 18.34 19.26
CA SER A 333 -1.41 17.93 18.79
C SER A 333 -1.31 17.17 17.47
N ILE A 334 -1.95 16.00 17.40
CA ILE A 334 -2.00 15.13 16.23
C ILE A 334 -3.40 15.19 15.59
N PRO A 335 -3.54 15.75 14.37
CA PRO A 335 -4.85 16.07 13.78
C PRO A 335 -5.46 14.94 12.93
N TYR A 336 -4.97 13.71 13.05
CA TYR A 336 -5.48 12.54 12.34
C TYR A 336 -5.77 11.40 13.32
N SER A 337 -6.62 10.47 12.91
CA SER A 337 -6.91 9.25 13.69
C SER A 337 -5.77 8.24 13.58
N TYR A 338 -5.40 7.62 14.69
CA TYR A 338 -4.43 6.54 14.77
C TYR A 338 -4.77 5.62 15.93
N ALA A 339 -4.28 4.38 15.85
CA ALA A 339 -4.30 3.42 16.95
C ALA A 339 -2.85 3.11 17.34
N LEU A 340 -2.62 2.93 18.63
CA LEU A 340 -1.32 2.54 19.15
C LEU A 340 -1.35 1.06 19.55
N ASP A 341 -0.40 0.29 19.05
CA ASP A 341 -0.07 -0.99 19.64
C ASP A 341 0.61 -0.78 21.00
N GLY A 342 0.46 -1.77 21.90
CA GLY A 342 1.26 -1.80 23.12
C GLY A 342 2.74 -1.89 22.77
N ALA A 343 3.57 -1.02 23.36
CA ALA A 343 4.99 -0.94 23.00
C ALA A 343 5.72 -2.29 23.12
N SER A 344 5.36 -3.14 24.09
CA SER A 344 5.95 -4.48 24.26
C SER A 344 5.72 -5.43 23.09
N CYS A 345 4.71 -5.18 22.26
CA CYS A 345 4.37 -6.01 21.10
C CYS A 345 5.05 -5.52 19.82
N VAL A 346 5.58 -4.29 19.83
CA VAL A 346 6.14 -3.62 18.67
C VAL A 346 7.27 -4.43 18.03
N PRO A 347 8.25 -5.01 18.76
CA PRO A 347 9.30 -5.81 18.13
C PRO A 347 8.75 -6.95 17.27
N ASP A 348 7.75 -7.69 17.78
CA ASP A 348 7.16 -8.82 17.07
C ASP A 348 6.29 -8.40 15.89
N ILE A 349 5.52 -7.32 16.04
CA ILE A 349 4.71 -6.76 14.95
C ILE A 349 5.64 -6.31 13.83
N VAL A 350 6.59 -5.42 14.14
CA VAL A 350 7.52 -4.83 13.17
C VAL A 350 8.37 -5.90 12.48
N ARG A 351 8.83 -6.93 13.19
CA ARG A 351 9.56 -8.06 12.59
C ARG A 351 8.75 -8.80 11.51
N GLN A 352 7.43 -8.88 11.67
CA GLN A 352 6.55 -9.59 10.75
C GLN A 352 6.07 -8.71 9.59
N THR A 353 5.83 -7.43 9.86
CA THR A 353 5.21 -6.50 8.90
C THR A 353 6.21 -5.68 8.11
N ALA A 354 7.27 -5.19 8.77
CA ALA A 354 8.09 -4.15 8.17
C ALA A 354 8.99 -4.65 7.03
N GLY A 355 9.08 -3.82 5.98
CA GLY A 355 9.98 -3.99 4.85
C GLY A 355 9.31 -4.50 3.58
N ALA A 356 10.07 -4.45 2.49
CA ALA A 356 9.63 -4.96 1.21
C ALA A 356 9.50 -6.48 1.21
N ASN A 357 8.62 -7.00 0.37
CA ASN A 357 8.33 -8.43 0.16
C ASN A 357 7.81 -9.15 1.42
N LYS A 358 7.14 -8.41 2.30
CA LYS A 358 6.46 -8.95 3.50
C LYS A 358 4.96 -9.12 3.32
N GLY A 359 4.48 -9.13 2.07
CA GLY A 359 3.04 -9.23 1.79
C GLY A 359 2.26 -7.97 2.18
N LEU A 360 2.94 -6.84 2.44
CA LEU A 360 2.33 -5.58 2.85
C LEU A 360 1.46 -5.73 4.13
N LEU A 361 1.85 -6.64 5.03
CA LEU A 361 1.08 -6.95 6.24
C LEU A 361 1.02 -5.75 7.18
N GLU A 362 -0.13 -5.50 7.78
CA GLU A 362 -0.32 -4.39 8.73
C GLU A 362 -0.71 -4.92 10.11
N SER A 363 -0.43 -4.11 11.14
CA SER A 363 -0.88 -4.38 12.50
C SER A 363 -2.40 -4.26 12.62
N SER A 364 -3.01 -5.12 13.42
CA SER A 364 -4.42 -5.02 13.82
C SER A 364 -4.65 -4.08 15.01
N GLY A 365 -3.61 -3.44 15.56
CA GLY A 365 -3.70 -2.42 16.61
C GLY A 365 -4.04 -2.95 18.01
N ASN A 366 -3.84 -4.24 18.25
CA ASN A 366 -4.20 -4.92 19.49
C ASN A 366 -3.21 -6.04 19.89
N CYS A 367 -1.94 -5.89 19.53
CA CYS A 367 -0.92 -6.93 19.78
C CYS A 367 -1.24 -8.31 19.18
N SER A 368 -2.12 -8.39 18.18
CA SER A 368 -2.47 -9.65 17.52
C SER A 368 -1.66 -9.86 16.24
N ALA A 369 -1.77 -11.06 15.67
CA ALA A 369 -1.06 -11.43 14.44
C ALA A 369 -1.37 -10.43 13.30
N PRO A 370 -0.37 -10.08 12.48
CA PRO A 370 -0.55 -9.17 11.36
C PRO A 370 -1.62 -9.66 10.37
N GLN A 371 -2.29 -8.72 9.72
CA GLN A 371 -3.29 -9.00 8.69
C GLN A 371 -2.77 -8.63 7.31
N GLU A 372 -3.24 -9.32 6.27
CA GLU A 372 -3.04 -8.86 4.89
C GLU A 372 -3.59 -7.43 4.72
N PRO A 373 -2.94 -6.60 3.89
CA PRO A 373 -3.34 -5.22 3.69
C PRO A 373 -4.81 -5.19 3.29
N THR A 374 -5.61 -4.58 4.15
CA THR A 374 -7.01 -4.34 3.81
C THR A 374 -7.03 -3.20 2.79
N THR A 375 -7.66 -3.43 1.63
CA THR A 375 -8.23 -2.28 0.89
C THR A 375 -9.12 -1.54 1.89
N PRO A 376 -9.01 -0.20 1.99
CA PRO A 376 -9.65 0.55 3.06
C PRO A 376 -11.12 0.14 3.15
N PRO A 377 -11.62 -0.17 4.36
CA PRO A 377 -13.05 -0.21 4.58
C PRO A 377 -13.56 1.16 4.13
N THR A 378 -14.52 1.20 3.21
CA THR A 378 -15.40 2.35 3.18
C THR A 378 -15.99 2.43 4.58
N THR A 379 -15.58 3.44 5.35
CA THR A 379 -16.26 3.83 6.59
C THR A 379 -17.76 3.75 6.29
N PRO A 380 -18.57 3.08 7.12
CA PRO A 380 -20.00 3.15 6.98
C PRO A 380 -20.39 4.61 7.21
N THR A 381 -20.49 5.38 6.13
CA THR A 381 -21.41 6.49 6.08
C THR A 381 -22.73 5.90 6.55
N ASP A 382 -23.35 6.53 7.54
CA ASP A 382 -24.70 6.21 7.97
C ASP A 382 -25.54 5.80 6.75
N PRO A 383 -26.32 4.71 6.84
CA PRO A 383 -27.06 4.22 5.69
C PRO A 383 -27.82 5.41 5.09
N PRO A 384 -27.71 5.65 3.77
CA PRO A 384 -28.52 6.67 3.12
C PRO A 384 -29.97 6.38 3.51
N THR A 385 -30.59 7.30 4.24
CA THR A 385 -31.99 7.23 4.64
C THR A 385 -32.93 7.41 3.44
N THR A 386 -32.38 7.52 2.24
CA THR A 386 -33.11 7.49 0.98
C THR A 386 -33.21 6.05 0.46
N PRO A 387 -34.42 5.47 0.41
CA PRO A 387 -34.65 4.22 -0.30
C PRO A 387 -34.10 4.33 -1.73
N PRO A 388 -33.44 3.28 -2.26
CA PRO A 388 -32.99 3.28 -3.65
C PRO A 388 -34.19 3.55 -4.56
N SER A 389 -34.08 4.56 -5.42
CA SER A 389 -35.10 4.84 -6.44
C SER A 389 -35.18 3.70 -7.45
N GLY A 390 -36.38 3.24 -7.77
CA GLY A 390 -36.65 2.18 -8.75
C GLY A 390 -37.42 0.97 -8.18
N THR A 391 -38.11 0.23 -9.03
CA THR A 391 -38.85 -0.99 -8.65
C THR A 391 -37.87 -2.12 -8.29
N ASN A 392 -38.00 -2.70 -7.09
CA ASN A 392 -37.26 -3.91 -6.73
C ASN A 392 -37.80 -5.12 -7.52
N LEU A 393 -37.03 -5.59 -8.50
CA LEU A 393 -37.36 -6.68 -9.41
C LEU A 393 -37.27 -8.07 -8.75
N SER A 394 -36.80 -8.16 -7.50
CA SER A 394 -36.76 -9.42 -6.75
C SER A 394 -38.12 -9.76 -6.15
N ILE A 395 -38.95 -8.75 -5.86
CA ILE A 395 -40.31 -8.97 -5.36
C ILE A 395 -41.14 -9.64 -6.46
N GLY A 396 -41.70 -10.82 -6.16
CA GLY A 396 -42.45 -11.64 -7.12
C GLY A 396 -41.61 -12.53 -8.05
N ALA A 397 -40.28 -12.48 -7.95
CA ALA A 397 -39.37 -13.38 -8.66
C ALA A 397 -39.29 -14.76 -7.99
N GLY A 398 -38.60 -15.71 -8.63
CA GLY A 398 -38.20 -16.97 -8.01
C GLY A 398 -36.84 -16.86 -7.31
N SER A 399 -36.54 -17.81 -6.43
CA SER A 399 -35.19 -17.97 -5.84
C SER A 399 -34.80 -19.44 -5.70
N ASP A 400 -33.51 -19.71 -5.65
CA ASP A 400 -32.92 -20.95 -5.19
C ASP A 400 -31.48 -20.70 -4.72
N GLY A 401 -30.75 -21.74 -4.31
CA GLY A 401 -29.39 -21.61 -3.81
C GLY A 401 -28.70 -22.96 -3.64
N SER A 402 -27.45 -22.95 -3.15
CA SER A 402 -26.62 -24.14 -3.00
C SER A 402 -27.00 -25.01 -1.79
N SER A 403 -27.28 -24.38 -0.65
CA SER A 403 -27.73 -25.04 0.58
C SER A 403 -28.50 -24.05 1.47
N LYS A 404 -29.20 -24.57 2.49
CA LYS A 404 -29.85 -23.73 3.50
C LYS A 404 -29.84 -24.39 4.88
N ALA A 405 -29.57 -23.61 5.92
CA ALA A 405 -29.69 -24.03 7.30
C ALA A 405 -31.16 -24.25 7.72
N GLY A 406 -31.39 -25.07 8.74
CA GLY A 406 -32.72 -25.30 9.31
C GLY A 406 -33.36 -23.98 9.77
N GLY A 407 -34.67 -23.84 9.54
CA GLY A 407 -35.42 -22.62 9.89
C GLY A 407 -35.29 -21.47 8.89
N THR A 408 -34.55 -21.62 7.79
CA THR A 408 -34.42 -20.60 6.73
C THR A 408 -34.99 -21.08 5.39
N SER A 409 -35.28 -20.14 4.49
CA SER A 409 -35.78 -20.41 3.14
C SER A 409 -35.10 -19.52 2.11
N TYR A 410 -34.86 -20.02 0.91
CA TYR A 410 -34.50 -19.18 -0.25
C TYR A 410 -35.57 -18.11 -0.51
N GLY A 411 -36.82 -18.40 -0.13
CA GLY A 411 -37.97 -17.48 -0.11
C GLY A 411 -37.67 -16.12 0.51
N ASN A 412 -36.89 -16.13 1.59
CA ASN A 412 -36.79 -15.02 2.51
C ASN A 412 -36.03 -13.83 1.92
N VAL A 413 -35.13 -14.03 0.95
CA VAL A 413 -34.32 -12.92 0.40
C VAL A 413 -35.08 -11.95 -0.51
N ARG A 414 -36.39 -12.11 -0.66
CA ARG A 414 -37.21 -11.28 -1.56
C ARG A 414 -38.62 -11.03 -1.04
N ASP A 415 -38.87 -11.28 0.23
CA ASP A 415 -40.19 -11.09 0.83
C ASP A 415 -40.37 -9.66 1.37
N GLY A 416 -39.31 -8.84 1.36
CA GLY A 416 -39.31 -7.47 1.86
C GLY A 416 -39.30 -7.38 3.38
N ASN A 417 -38.97 -8.47 4.08
CA ASN A 417 -38.99 -8.57 5.53
C ASN A 417 -37.58 -8.77 6.10
N MET A 418 -37.03 -7.71 6.68
CA MET A 418 -35.72 -7.72 7.34
C MET A 418 -35.60 -8.65 8.57
N SER A 419 -36.70 -9.28 9.01
CA SER A 419 -36.72 -10.25 10.11
C SER A 419 -36.58 -11.71 9.66
N THR A 420 -36.79 -11.99 8.38
CA THR A 420 -36.56 -13.30 7.75
C THR A 420 -35.24 -13.27 6.99
N TYR A 421 -34.61 -14.43 6.79
CA TYR A 421 -33.34 -14.51 6.05
C TYR A 421 -33.11 -15.89 5.44
N TRP A 422 -32.29 -15.94 4.41
CA TRP A 422 -31.61 -17.15 3.98
C TRP A 422 -30.24 -17.23 4.66
N SER A 423 -29.84 -18.45 5.04
CA SER A 423 -28.50 -18.73 5.55
C SER A 423 -28.02 -20.07 5.01
N PRO A 424 -26.79 -20.17 4.46
CA PRO A 424 -26.24 -21.44 4.02
C PRO A 424 -25.88 -22.34 5.21
N THR A 425 -25.55 -23.60 4.94
CA THR A 425 -25.15 -24.58 5.98
C THR A 425 -23.73 -24.36 6.52
N GLY A 426 -22.96 -23.43 5.97
CA GLY A 426 -21.58 -23.12 6.37
C GLY A 426 -21.24 -21.65 6.13
N SER A 427 -19.95 -21.30 6.10
CA SER A 427 -19.48 -19.92 5.87
C SER A 427 -19.51 -19.48 4.40
N THR A 428 -19.90 -20.37 3.48
CA THR A 428 -20.01 -20.09 2.04
C THR A 428 -21.33 -20.62 1.50
N GLY A 429 -21.77 -20.07 0.36
CA GLY A 429 -22.98 -20.54 -0.31
C GLY A 429 -23.47 -19.59 -1.39
N ASP A 430 -24.32 -20.13 -2.26
CA ASP A 430 -24.94 -19.40 -3.36
C ASP A 430 -26.42 -19.15 -3.03
N ILE A 431 -26.87 -17.92 -3.21
CA ILE A 431 -28.29 -17.55 -3.25
C ILE A 431 -28.58 -16.82 -4.56
N SER A 432 -29.70 -17.14 -5.19
CA SER A 432 -30.04 -16.61 -6.50
C SER A 432 -31.45 -16.02 -6.56
N VAL A 433 -31.60 -14.99 -7.40
CA VAL A 433 -32.90 -14.49 -7.89
C VAL A 433 -33.04 -14.90 -9.35
N LYS A 434 -34.23 -15.39 -9.74
CA LYS A 434 -34.53 -15.86 -11.09
C LYS A 434 -35.88 -15.37 -11.60
N TRP A 435 -35.93 -15.06 -12.90
CA TRP A 435 -37.10 -14.55 -13.60
C TRP A 435 -37.52 -15.53 -14.71
N SER A 436 -38.80 -15.49 -15.09
CA SER A 436 -39.37 -16.33 -16.16
C SER A 436 -38.88 -15.93 -17.55
N SER A 437 -38.37 -14.71 -17.72
CA SER A 437 -37.74 -14.20 -18.93
C SER A 437 -36.48 -13.37 -18.59
N PRO A 438 -35.53 -13.21 -19.54
CA PRO A 438 -34.35 -12.36 -19.33
C PRO A 438 -34.74 -10.96 -18.85
N THR A 439 -34.19 -10.56 -17.70
CA THR A 439 -34.46 -9.29 -17.04
C THR A 439 -33.17 -8.48 -16.98
N THR A 440 -33.21 -7.20 -17.34
CA THR A 440 -32.04 -6.33 -17.29
C THR A 440 -31.86 -5.79 -15.88
N VAL A 441 -30.73 -6.11 -15.27
CA VAL A 441 -30.33 -5.65 -13.93
C VAL A 441 -28.97 -4.97 -14.03
N SER A 442 -28.79 -3.87 -13.32
CA SER A 442 -27.52 -3.13 -13.23
C SER A 442 -27.10 -2.86 -11.78
N ARG A 443 -28.01 -3.10 -10.83
CA ARG A 443 -27.80 -2.85 -9.42
C ARG A 443 -28.45 -3.93 -8.58
N VAL A 444 -27.76 -4.34 -7.54
CA VAL A 444 -28.22 -5.25 -6.50
C VAL A 444 -28.03 -4.58 -5.14
N VAL A 445 -28.89 -4.88 -4.18
CA VAL A 445 -28.67 -4.51 -2.78
C VAL A 445 -28.78 -5.77 -1.93
N ILE A 446 -27.68 -6.12 -1.26
CA ILE A 446 -27.64 -7.21 -0.29
C ILE A 446 -27.83 -6.62 1.10
N ARG A 447 -28.80 -7.13 1.86
CA ARG A 447 -29.02 -6.73 3.25
C ARG A 447 -28.81 -7.93 4.17
N GLU A 448 -28.05 -7.73 5.23
CA GLU A 448 -27.88 -8.74 6.27
C GLU A 448 -29.01 -8.66 7.29
N ALA A 449 -29.36 -9.81 7.87
CA ALA A 449 -30.28 -9.86 8.99
C ALA A 449 -29.72 -9.12 10.21
N SER A 450 -30.62 -8.57 11.04
CA SER A 450 -30.23 -7.92 12.30
C SER A 450 -29.37 -8.86 13.18
N GLY A 451 -28.29 -8.31 13.75
CA GLY A 451 -27.32 -9.08 14.55
C GLY A 451 -26.37 -9.95 13.73
N SER A 452 -26.35 -9.81 12.40
CA SER A 452 -25.40 -10.50 11.51
C SER A 452 -24.71 -9.55 10.54
N ALA A 453 -24.76 -8.25 10.81
CA ALA A 453 -24.07 -7.23 10.03
C ALA A 453 -22.55 -7.46 10.06
N GLY A 454 -21.93 -7.47 8.89
CA GLY A 454 -20.49 -7.72 8.72
C GLY A 454 -20.10 -9.20 8.72
N ALA A 455 -21.06 -10.13 8.65
CA ALA A 455 -20.78 -11.55 8.55
C ALA A 455 -20.27 -11.92 7.15
N ILE A 456 -20.89 -11.35 6.10
CA ILE A 456 -20.52 -11.58 4.71
C ILE A 456 -19.14 -10.98 4.44
N GLY A 457 -18.17 -11.85 4.19
CA GLY A 457 -16.81 -11.50 3.80
C GLY A 457 -16.74 -11.32 2.30
N SER A 458 -16.02 -12.18 1.59
CA SER A 458 -15.86 -12.13 0.13
C SER A 458 -17.02 -12.78 -0.64
N TRP A 459 -17.35 -12.22 -1.80
CA TRP A 459 -18.40 -12.74 -2.67
C TRP A 459 -18.16 -12.46 -4.16
N GLN A 460 -18.91 -13.17 -5.01
CA GLN A 460 -19.04 -12.96 -6.44
C GLN A 460 -20.52 -12.83 -6.82
N LEU A 461 -20.85 -11.82 -7.62
CA LEU A 461 -22.13 -11.69 -8.29
C LEU A 461 -21.99 -12.33 -9.69
N VAL A 462 -22.77 -13.36 -9.98
CA VAL A 462 -22.55 -14.25 -11.12
C VAL A 462 -23.81 -14.33 -11.98
N ASN A 463 -23.65 -14.22 -13.30
CA ASN A 463 -24.67 -14.65 -14.24
C ASN A 463 -24.72 -16.19 -14.23
N HIS A 464 -25.77 -16.76 -13.65
CA HIS A 464 -25.83 -18.21 -13.44
C HIS A 464 -25.88 -18.99 -14.76
N GLY A 465 -26.47 -18.43 -15.82
CA GLY A 465 -26.59 -19.12 -17.11
C GLY A 465 -25.24 -19.28 -17.81
N THR A 466 -24.35 -18.30 -17.68
CA THR A 466 -23.06 -18.27 -18.39
C THR A 466 -21.86 -18.56 -17.49
N GLY A 467 -22.02 -18.48 -16.16
CA GLY A 467 -20.92 -18.55 -15.20
C GLY A 467 -20.08 -17.27 -15.13
N ALA A 468 -20.41 -16.23 -15.90
CA ALA A 468 -19.65 -14.98 -15.91
C ALA A 468 -19.80 -14.23 -14.58
N VAL A 469 -18.68 -13.84 -13.98
CA VAL A 469 -18.64 -12.98 -12.80
C VAL A 469 -18.91 -11.54 -13.23
N LEU A 470 -20.06 -11.01 -12.83
CA LEU A 470 -20.48 -9.63 -13.09
C LEU A 470 -19.76 -8.64 -12.18
N LYS A 471 -19.50 -9.04 -10.93
CA LYS A 471 -18.78 -8.25 -9.94
C LYS A 471 -18.23 -9.18 -8.85
N SER A 472 -17.12 -8.80 -8.23
CA SER A 472 -16.68 -9.39 -6.96
C SER A 472 -16.52 -8.28 -5.92
N GLY A 473 -16.60 -8.64 -4.65
CA GLY A 473 -16.43 -7.68 -3.57
C GLY A 473 -16.48 -8.33 -2.21
N SER A 474 -16.66 -7.50 -1.19
CA SER A 474 -16.82 -7.94 0.19
C SER A 474 -17.93 -7.17 0.90
N GLY A 475 -18.47 -7.72 1.99
CA GLY A 475 -19.54 -7.10 2.76
C GLY A 475 -20.91 -7.14 2.08
N ALA A 476 -21.95 -6.81 2.83
CA ALA A 476 -23.27 -6.54 2.29
C ALA A 476 -23.39 -5.07 1.82
N GLY A 477 -24.40 -4.77 1.01
CA GLY A 477 -24.68 -3.41 0.55
C GLY A 477 -25.05 -3.31 -0.92
N THR A 478 -24.98 -2.08 -1.45
CA THR A 478 -25.31 -1.77 -2.83
C THR A 478 -24.17 -2.15 -3.76
N ILE A 479 -24.48 -2.94 -4.78
CA ILE A 479 -23.56 -3.43 -5.80
C ILE A 479 -24.04 -2.93 -7.15
N THR A 480 -23.23 -2.13 -7.84
CA THR A 480 -23.49 -1.67 -9.21
C THR A 480 -22.57 -2.39 -10.20
N PHE A 481 -23.12 -2.67 -11.39
CA PHE A 481 -22.43 -3.35 -12.48
C PHE A 481 -23.05 -2.94 -13.82
N THR A 482 -22.35 -3.25 -14.92
CA THR A 482 -22.85 -2.98 -16.27
C THR A 482 -24.23 -3.61 -16.46
N PRO A 483 -25.25 -2.87 -16.95
CA PRO A 483 -26.57 -3.43 -17.19
C PRO A 483 -26.50 -4.73 -17.98
N THR A 484 -26.99 -5.82 -17.38
CA THR A 484 -26.88 -7.17 -17.94
C THR A 484 -28.27 -7.79 -18.00
N SER A 485 -28.65 -8.30 -19.17
CA SER A 485 -29.89 -9.06 -19.35
C SER A 485 -29.64 -10.55 -19.09
N LEU A 486 -30.36 -11.12 -18.13
CA LEU A 486 -30.14 -12.49 -17.65
C LEU A 486 -31.40 -13.05 -16.98
N SER A 487 -31.57 -14.38 -17.01
CA SER A 487 -32.72 -15.05 -16.38
C SER A 487 -32.48 -15.44 -14.92
N LYS A 488 -31.22 -15.46 -14.46
CA LYS A 488 -30.84 -15.81 -13.08
C LYS A 488 -29.52 -15.18 -12.67
N ILE A 489 -29.54 -14.42 -11.58
CA ILE A 489 -28.36 -13.82 -10.94
C ILE A 489 -28.06 -14.55 -9.64
N THR A 490 -26.79 -14.78 -9.34
CA THR A 490 -26.35 -15.50 -8.13
C THR A 490 -25.41 -14.63 -7.33
N PHE A 491 -25.71 -14.47 -6.05
CA PHE A 491 -24.79 -13.94 -5.06
C PHE A 491 -24.09 -15.13 -4.40
N ARG A 492 -22.82 -15.34 -4.77
CA ARG A 492 -21.96 -16.42 -4.31
C ARG A 492 -21.06 -15.90 -3.21
N ILE A 493 -21.30 -16.34 -1.98
CA ILE A 493 -20.44 -16.03 -0.83
C ILE A 493 -19.27 -17.00 -0.87
N THR A 494 -18.06 -16.47 -1.05
CA THR A 494 -16.81 -17.25 -1.10
C THR A 494 -16.04 -17.20 0.22
N GLY A 495 -16.40 -16.29 1.12
CA GLY A 495 -15.83 -16.20 2.47
C GLY A 495 -16.71 -15.37 3.39
N ALA A 496 -16.75 -15.74 4.67
CA ALA A 496 -17.53 -15.06 5.71
C ALA A 496 -16.86 -15.23 7.07
N THR A 497 -17.00 -14.25 7.95
CA THR A 497 -16.44 -14.27 9.33
C THR A 497 -17.29 -15.12 10.27
N SER A 498 -18.55 -15.39 9.89
CA SER A 498 -19.47 -16.32 10.53
C SER A 498 -20.50 -16.82 9.50
N THR A 499 -21.41 -17.73 9.86
CA THR A 499 -22.46 -18.20 8.93
C THR A 499 -23.33 -17.02 8.48
N PRO A 500 -23.31 -16.63 7.20
CA PRO A 500 -23.95 -15.40 6.74
C PRO A 500 -25.47 -15.53 6.76
N ARG A 501 -26.16 -14.39 6.96
CA ARG A 501 -27.62 -14.31 6.96
C ARG A 501 -28.07 -13.19 6.04
N VAL A 502 -28.49 -13.53 4.82
CA VAL A 502 -29.00 -12.58 3.84
C VAL A 502 -30.49 -12.40 4.10
N ALA A 503 -30.88 -11.22 4.57
CA ALA A 503 -32.27 -10.84 4.75
C ALA A 503 -32.91 -10.46 3.42
N GLU A 504 -32.23 -9.65 2.60
CA GLU A 504 -32.74 -9.25 1.28
C GLU A 504 -31.64 -9.33 0.22
N PHE A 505 -32.03 -9.81 -0.96
CA PHE A 505 -31.29 -9.74 -2.21
C PHE A 505 -32.17 -8.98 -3.19
N GLU A 506 -32.08 -7.65 -3.15
CA GLU A 506 -32.86 -6.74 -3.99
C GLU A 506 -32.16 -6.55 -5.35
N THR A 507 -32.92 -6.39 -6.42
CA THR A 507 -32.40 -6.20 -7.78
C THR A 507 -33.11 -5.04 -8.47
N TYR A 508 -32.38 -4.18 -9.17
CA TYR A 508 -32.93 -2.99 -9.82
C TYR A 508 -32.43 -2.86 -11.26
N ALA A 509 -33.31 -2.35 -12.13
CA ALA A 509 -32.91 -1.80 -13.42
C ALA A 509 -32.12 -0.49 -13.20
N GLY A 510 -31.18 -0.21 -14.11
CA GLY A 510 -30.32 0.98 -14.08
C GLY A 510 -30.94 2.19 -14.73
#